data_AF-A0A4S2A961-F1
#
_entry.id   AF-A0A4S2A961-F1
#
_cell.length_a   1.000
_cell.length_b   1.000
_cell.length_c   1.000
_cell.angle_alpha   90.00
_cell.angle_beta   90.00
_cell.angle_gamma   90.00
#
_symmetry.space_group_name_H-M   'P 1'
#
loop_
_entity.id
_entity.type
_entity.pdbx_description
1 polymer ?
#
loop_
_entity_poly.entity_id
_entity_poly.type
_entity_poly.pdbx_seq_one_letter_code
_entity_poly.pdbx_strand_id
1 'polypeptide(L)' 'MEERCKCCRGFIHVIEKGDTLYKLGKKYGVTVSALLFANPYINVYNLQIGDELCIPKIRPIVIPIPLEEQ' A
#
# COMPACT_ATOMS: atom_id res chain seq x y z
N MET A 1 -13.56 -20.49 -10.84
CA MET A 1 -13.42 -19.04 -10.56
C MET A 1 -12.48 -18.92 -9.40
N GLU A 2 -11.68 -17.86 -9.36
CA GLU A 2 -10.55 -17.63 -8.43
C GLU A 2 -9.19 -18.13 -8.98
N GLU A 3 -8.10 -17.49 -8.57
CA GLU A 3 -6.71 -17.68 -9.02
C GLU A 3 -6.16 -16.77 -10.14
N ARG A 4 -6.57 -15.49 -10.16
CA ARG A 4 -5.64 -14.43 -10.60
C ARG A 4 -4.87 -13.90 -9.41
N CYS A 5 -4.07 -14.75 -8.79
CA CYS A 5 -3.05 -14.24 -7.87
C CYS A 5 -1.94 -13.60 -8.72
N LYS A 6 -2.11 -12.32 -9.06
CA LYS A 6 -0.95 -11.44 -9.29
C LYS A 6 -0.09 -11.60 -8.05
N CYS A 7 1.12 -12.14 -8.21
CA CYS A 7 2.04 -12.43 -7.10
C CYS A 7 2.43 -11.15 -6.36
N CYS A 8 1.56 -10.69 -5.47
CA CYS A 8 1.91 -9.69 -4.51
C CYS A 8 2.87 -10.33 -3.51
N ARG A 9 4.05 -9.73 -3.35
CA ARG A 9 5.04 -10.17 -2.34
C ARG A 9 4.63 -9.70 -0.94
N GLY A 10 3.37 -9.95 -0.59
CA GLY A 10 2.64 -9.31 0.49
C GLY A 10 1.19 -9.79 0.54
N PHE A 11 0.24 -8.85 0.67
CA PHE A 11 -1.20 -9.14 0.65
C PHE A 11 -1.94 -8.11 -0.20
N ILE A 12 -3.14 -8.47 -0.65
CA ILE A 12 -4.00 -7.57 -1.41
C ILE A 12 -4.91 -6.81 -0.44
N HIS A 13 -4.98 -5.50 -0.60
CA HIS A 13 -5.94 -4.61 0.07
C HIS A 13 -6.89 -4.05 -0.98
N VAL A 14 -8.19 -4.23 -0.77
CA VAL A 14 -9.22 -3.63 -1.63
C VAL A 14 -9.45 -2.19 -1.16
N ILE A 15 -9.29 -1.22 -2.06
CA ILE A 15 -9.44 0.20 -1.75
C ILE A 15 -10.86 0.50 -1.31
N GLU A 16 -11.00 1.13 -0.15
CA GLU A 16 -12.27 1.58 0.41
C GLU A 16 -12.43 3.11 0.28
N LYS A 17 -13.64 3.62 0.51
CA LYS A 17 -13.91 5.06 0.45
C LYS A 17 -13.04 5.80 1.49
N GLY A 18 -12.18 6.69 1.01
CA GLY A 18 -11.32 7.52 1.85
C GLY A 18 -9.95 6.92 2.17
N ASP A 19 -9.64 5.76 1.60
CA ASP A 19 -8.29 5.21 1.56
C ASP A 19 -7.40 6.07 0.66
N THR A 20 -6.17 6.27 1.11
CA THR A 20 -5.12 6.93 0.35
C THR A 20 -3.81 6.17 0.55
N LEU A 21 -2.90 6.23 -0.41
CA LEU A 21 -1.60 5.58 -0.28
C LEU A 21 -0.84 6.03 0.98
N TYR A 22 -1.02 7.28 1.39
CA TYR A 22 -0.44 7.79 2.62
C TYR A 22 -1.02 7.10 3.87
N LYS A 23 -2.36 7.00 3.96
CA LYS A 23 -3.03 6.32 5.08
C LYS A 23 -2.70 4.84 5.12
N LEU A 24 -2.71 4.17 3.97
CA LEU A 24 -2.36 2.75 3.85
C LEU A 24 -0.89 2.52 4.20
N GLY A 25 -0.01 3.41 3.74
CA GLY A 25 1.40 3.39 4.09
C GLY A 25 1.62 3.47 5.60
N LYS A 26 0.97 4.44 6.26
CA LYS A 26 1.04 4.59 7.72
C LYS A 26 0.40 3.41 8.46
N LYS A 27 -0.74 2.91 8.00
CA LYS A 27 -1.47 1.77 8.58
C LYS A 27 -0.66 0.47 8.52
N TYR A 28 0.00 0.22 7.39
CA TYR A 28 0.74 -1.01 7.14
C TYR A 28 2.25 -0.89 7.38
N GLY A 29 2.74 0.28 7.77
CA GLY A 29 4.16 0.54 8.01
C GLY A 29 5.00 0.46 6.73
N VAL A 30 4.41 0.77 5.57
CA VAL A 30 5.07 0.76 4.27
C VAL A 30 5.18 2.18 3.71
N THR A 31 6.27 2.47 3.01
CA THR A 31 6.42 3.78 2.37
C THR A 31 5.53 3.88 1.13
N VAL A 32 5.09 5.10 0.80
CA VAL A 32 4.34 5.35 -0.44
C VAL A 32 5.15 4.90 -1.65
N SER A 33 6.47 5.15 -1.67
CA SER A 33 7.37 4.68 -2.73
C SER A 33 7.37 3.16 -2.89
N ALA A 34 7.33 2.39 -1.79
CA ALA A 34 7.24 0.94 -1.86
C ALA A 34 5.89 0.47 -2.40
N LEU A 35 4.79 1.15 -2.04
CA LEU A 35 3.47 0.90 -2.61
C LEU A 35 3.44 1.18 -4.12
N LEU A 36 4.01 2.29 -4.55
CA LEU A 36 4.13 2.64 -5.98
C LEU A 36 4.93 1.59 -6.75
N PHE A 37 6.08 1.20 -6.20
CA PHE A 37 6.95 0.21 -6.83
C PHE A 37 6.31 -1.17 -6.92
N ALA A 38 5.52 -1.56 -5.91
CA ALA A 38 4.79 -2.82 -5.91
C ALA A 38 3.57 -2.80 -6.85
N ASN A 39 3.07 -1.61 -7.22
CA ASN A 39 1.84 -1.45 -8.01
C ASN A 39 2.05 -0.54 -9.23
N PRO A 40 2.97 -0.89 -10.16
CA PRO A 40 3.20 -0.08 -11.37
C PRO A 40 1.98 -0.08 -12.32
N TYR A 41 1.01 -0.97 -12.09
CA TYR A 41 -0.22 -1.09 -12.88
C TYR A 41 -1.39 -0.27 -12.32
N ILE A 42 -1.24 0.40 -11.18
CA ILE A 42 -2.31 1.21 -10.57
C ILE A 42 -2.04 2.68 -10.84
N ASN A 43 -3.08 3.39 -11.28
CA ASN A 43 -3.02 4.84 -11.36
C ASN A 43 -3.27 5.45 -9.98
N VAL A 44 -2.20 5.91 -9.37
CA VAL A 44 -2.22 6.46 -8.00
C VAL A 44 -2.94 7.80 -7.87
N TYR A 45 -3.10 8.50 -8.98
CA TYR A 45 -3.90 9.73 -9.06
C TYR A 45 -5.38 9.45 -9.29
N ASN A 46 -5.74 8.20 -9.58
CA ASN A 46 -7.11 7.79 -9.86
C ASN A 46 -7.44 6.44 -9.20
N LEU A 47 -7.13 6.30 -7.91
CA LEU A 47 -7.54 5.13 -7.12
C LEU A 47 -9.07 5.09 -7.01
N GLN A 48 -9.67 3.99 -7.47
CA GLN A 48 -11.10 3.76 -7.37
C GLN A 48 -11.41 2.82 -6.21
N ILE A 49 -12.60 3.01 -5.63
CA ILE A 49 -13.11 2.09 -4.60
C ILE A 49 -13.34 0.73 -5.27
N GLY A 50 -12.82 -0.33 -4.66
CA GLY A 50 -12.83 -1.67 -5.22
C GLY A 50 -11.54 -2.06 -5.96
N ASP A 51 -10.60 -1.13 -6.16
CA ASP A 51 -9.30 -1.47 -6.74
C ASP A 51 -8.49 -2.38 -5.80
N GLU A 52 -7.79 -3.35 -6.38
CA GLU A 52 -6.92 -4.27 -5.64
C GLU A 52 -5.48 -3.73 -5.59
N LEU A 53 -5.07 -3.25 -4.42
CA LEU A 53 -3.73 -2.75 -4.15
C LEU A 53 -2.86 -3.82 -3.49
N CYS A 54 -1.71 -4.14 -4.08
CA CYS A 54 -0.72 -5.01 -3.45
C CYS A 54 0.06 -4.24 -2.37
N ILE A 55 -0.06 -4.66 -1.12
CA ILE A 55 0.71 -4.13 -0.01
C ILE A 55 1.92 -5.05 0.25
N PRO A 56 3.15 -4.65 -0.09
CA PRO A 56 4.32 -5.46 0.18
C PRO A 56 4.55 -5.56 1.70
N LYS A 57 4.69 -6.77 2.24
CA LYS A 57 5.06 -6.95 3.65
C LYS A 57 6.56 -6.74 3.81
N ILE A 58 6.98 -5.50 3.81
CA ILE A 58 8.31 -5.12 4.27
C ILE A 58 8.15 -4.99 5.78
N ARG A 59 8.82 -5.84 6.57
CA ARG A 59 8.87 -5.60 8.01
C ARG A 59 9.58 -4.25 8.18
N PRO A 60 8.91 -3.19 8.67
CA PRO A 60 9.65 -1.99 8.98
C PRO A 60 10.64 -2.39 10.06
N ILE A 61 11.93 -2.26 9.76
CA ILE A 61 12.92 -2.06 10.82
C ILE A 61 12.49 -0.72 11.43
N VAL A 62 11.66 -0.77 12.47
CA VAL A 62 11.28 0.41 13.26
C VAL A 62 12.54 0.86 13.99
N ILE A 63 13.39 1.58 13.27
CA ILE A 63 14.20 2.61 13.89
C ILE A 63 13.20 3.68 14.33
N PRO A 64 13.09 3.99 15.63
CA PRO A 64 12.22 5.08 16.08
C PRO A 64 12.75 6.36 15.45
N ILE A 65 12.10 6.79 14.36
CA ILE A 65 12.25 8.13 13.82
C ILE A 65 11.55 9.06 14.81
N PRO A 66 12.26 10.01 15.45
CA PRO A 66 11.59 11.01 16.27
C PRO A 66 10.61 11.76 15.36
N LEU A 67 9.33 11.74 15.75
CA LEU A 67 8.29 12.50 15.08
C LEU A 67 8.61 13.98 15.33
N GLU A 68 9.23 14.66 14.37
CA GLU A 68 9.17 16.12 14.36
C GLU A 68 7.70 16.50 14.10
N GLU A 69 7.00 16.84 15.18
CA GLU A 69 5.78 17.64 15.12
C GLU A 69 6.18 19.08 14.71
N GLN A 70 5.69 19.53 13.56
CA GLN A 70 5.53 20.94 13.23
C GLN A 70 4.09 21.20 12.81
#